data_AF-A0A967GH65-F1
#
_entry.id   AF-A0A967GH65-F1
#
_cell.length_a   1.000
_cell.length_b   1.000
_cell.length_c   1.000
_cell.angle_alpha   90.00
_cell.angle_beta   90.00
_cell.angle_gamma   90.00
#
_symmetry.space_group_name_H-M   'P 1'
#
loop_
_entity.id
_entity.type
_entity.pdbx_description
1 polymer ?
#
loop_
_entity_poly.entity_id
_entity_poly.type
_entity_poly.pdbx_seq_one_letter_code
_entity_poly.pdbx_strand_id
1 'polypeptide(L)' 'TPSLAVPAFAAGALVPEGWPESLESMFGWTPFTYPFNLTGNPAASVPCGFTADGLPVGLQIVGPRFADL' A
#
# COMPACT_ATOMS: atom_id res chain seq x y z
N THR A 1 6.16 7.61 -0.47
CA THR A 1 6.12 6.45 -1.39
C THR A 1 4.67 6.23 -1.82
N PRO A 2 4.35 5.42 -2.85
CA PRO A 2 2.97 4.97 -3.03
C PRO A 2 2.46 4.20 -1.80
N SER A 3 1.16 4.25 -1.51
CA SER A 3 0.56 3.45 -0.42
C SER A 3 0.51 1.96 -0.76
N LEU A 4 0.18 1.62 -2.01
CA LEU A 4 0.21 0.25 -2.55
C LEU A 4 0.94 0.25 -3.90
N ALA A 5 1.48 -0.91 -4.30
CA ALA A 5 2.23 -1.05 -5.56
C ALA A 5 1.34 -1.29 -6.79
N VAL A 6 0.06 -1.58 -6.59
CA VAL A 6 -0.92 -1.88 -7.64
C VAL A 6 -2.23 -1.13 -7.37
N PRO A 7 -3.07 -0.90 -8.40
CA PRO A 7 -4.43 -0.40 -8.22
C PRO A 7 -5.33 -1.37 -7.44
N ALA A 8 -6.52 -0.90 -7.08
CA ALA A 8 -7.54 -1.75 -6.49
C ALA A 8 -7.88 -2.93 -7.42
N PHE A 9 -8.02 -4.12 -6.85
CA PHE A 9 -8.46 -5.34 -7.53
C PHE A 9 -9.79 -5.83 -6.93
N ALA A 10 -10.37 -6.88 -7.52
CA ALA A 10 -11.73 -7.33 -7.22
C ALA A 10 -11.96 -7.63 -5.72
N ALA A 11 -13.11 -7.21 -5.20
CA ALA A 11 -13.50 -7.52 -3.83
C ALA A 11 -13.56 -9.04 -3.61
N GLY A 12 -13.04 -9.49 -2.47
CA GLY A 12 -12.96 -10.91 -2.12
C GLY A 12 -11.70 -11.62 -2.61
N ALA A 13 -10.91 -11.03 -3.50
CA ALA A 13 -9.59 -11.55 -3.84
C ALA A 13 -8.56 -11.18 -2.76
N LEU A 14 -7.57 -12.06 -2.52
CA LEU A 14 -6.45 -11.82 -1.59
C LEU A 14 -5.22 -11.22 -2.29
N VAL A 15 -5.15 -11.41 -3.60
CA VAL A 15 -4.06 -10.98 -4.47
C VAL A 15 -4.64 -10.51 -5.81
N PRO A 16 -3.88 -9.75 -6.62
CA PRO A 16 -4.31 -9.37 -7.97
C PRO A 16 -4.64 -10.59 -8.86
N GLU A 17 -5.51 -10.37 -9.83
CA GLU A 17 -5.88 -11.41 -10.79
C GLU A 17 -4.64 -11.98 -11.51
N GLY A 18 -4.57 -13.30 -11.61
CA GLY A 18 -3.45 -14.02 -12.25
C GLY A 18 -2.22 -14.21 -11.37
N TRP A 19 -2.23 -13.71 -10.12
CA TRP A 19 -1.13 -13.94 -9.18
C TRP A 19 -1.40 -15.21 -8.34
N PRO A 20 -0.35 -15.96 -7.95
CA PRO A 20 -0.53 -17.10 -7.05
C PRO A 20 -0.97 -16.63 -5.67
N GLU A 21 -1.90 -17.34 -5.04
CA GLU A 21 -2.30 -17.06 -3.64
C GLU A 21 -1.19 -17.52 -2.68
N SER A 22 -0.21 -16.62 -2.46
CA SER A 22 0.95 -16.87 -1.62
C SER A 22 1.30 -15.63 -0.79
N LEU A 23 2.07 -15.84 0.28
CA LEU A 23 2.62 -14.73 1.07
C LEU A 23 3.51 -13.81 0.23
N GLU A 24 4.23 -14.37 -0.74
CA GLU A 24 5.07 -13.61 -1.66
C GLU A 24 4.23 -12.64 -2.50
N SER A 25 3.11 -13.08 -3.05
CA SER A 25 2.17 -12.21 -3.77
C SER A 25 1.59 -11.13 -2.87
N MET A 26 1.23 -11.47 -1.62
CA MET A 26 0.74 -10.48 -0.65
C MET A 26 1.77 -9.39 -0.36
N PHE A 27 3.03 -9.76 -0.16
CA PHE A 27 4.12 -8.79 0.01
C PHE A 27 4.44 -8.04 -1.28
N GLY A 28 4.23 -8.66 -2.44
CA GLY A 28 4.42 -8.06 -3.76
C GLY A 28 3.51 -6.85 -4.00
N TRP A 29 2.25 -6.89 -3.53
CA TRP A 29 1.32 -5.76 -3.68
C TRP A 29 1.30 -4.80 -2.47
N THR A 30 1.86 -5.21 -1.32
CA THR A 30 2.04 -4.38 -0.10
C THR A 30 3.50 -4.02 0.26
N PRO A 31 4.43 -3.81 -0.68
CA PRO A 31 5.87 -3.77 -0.37
C PRO A 31 6.26 -2.55 0.48
N PHE A 32 5.43 -1.50 0.48
CA PHE A 32 5.76 -0.23 1.11
C PHE A 32 5.24 -0.07 2.54
N THR A 33 4.38 -0.96 3.04
CA THR A 33 3.69 -0.75 4.32
C THR A 33 4.33 -1.54 5.46
N TYR A 34 4.66 -2.81 5.23
CA TYR A 34 5.24 -3.66 6.28
C TYR A 34 6.54 -3.13 6.90
N PRO A 35 7.45 -2.42 6.18
CA PRO A 35 8.67 -1.92 6.82
C PRO A 35 8.36 -0.98 7.98
N PHE A 36 7.33 -0.14 7.85
CA PHE A 36 6.98 0.86 8.87
C PHE A 36 6.16 0.27 10.02
N ASN A 37 5.44 -0.83 9.78
CA ASN A 37 4.87 -1.63 10.86
C ASN A 37 5.97 -2.21 11.76
N LEU A 38 7.08 -2.67 11.15
CA LEU A 38 8.20 -3.28 11.88
C LEU A 38 9.07 -2.25 12.59
N THR A 39 9.33 -1.09 11.96
CA THR A 39 10.17 -0.04 12.56
C THR A 39 9.40 0.87 13.52
N GLY A 40 8.06 0.88 13.45
CA GLY A 40 7.19 1.70 14.30
C GLY A 40 7.21 3.19 13.95
N ASN A 41 7.54 3.55 12.71
CA ASN A 41 7.44 4.93 12.23
C ASN A 41 5.97 5.34 12.03
N PRO A 42 5.58 6.59 12.33
CA PRO A 42 4.27 7.08 11.94
C PRO A 42 4.18 7.15 10.41
N ALA A 43 3.06 6.66 9.87
CA ALA A 43 2.76 6.68 8.45
C ALA A 43 1.30 7.09 8.21
N ALA A 44 1.08 7.95 7.22
CA ALA A 44 -0.25 8.38 6.79
C ALA A 44 -0.44 8.14 5.29
N SER A 45 -1.66 7.77 4.89
CA SER A 45 -2.05 7.62 3.48
C SER A 45 -3.00 8.76 3.11
N VAL A 46 -2.64 9.53 2.08
CA VAL A 46 -3.48 10.62 1.56
C VAL A 46 -3.85 10.37 0.11
N PRO A 47 -5.09 10.66 -0.32
CA PRO A 47 -5.46 10.60 -1.74
C PRO A 47 -4.58 11.55 -2.55
N CYS A 48 -3.98 11.08 -3.64
CA CYS A 48 -3.09 11.91 -4.47
C CYS A 48 -3.41 11.85 -5.96
N GLY A 49 -4.54 11.25 -6.34
CA GLY A 49 -5.02 11.22 -7.71
C GLY A 49 -5.76 9.93 -8.04
N PHE A 50 -5.88 9.67 -9.32
CA PHE A 50 -6.54 8.50 -9.88
C PHE A 50 -5.66 7.85 -10.95
N THR A 51 -5.82 6.55 -11.14
CA THR A 51 -5.29 5.85 -12.32
C THR A 51 -6.00 6.32 -13.59
N ALA A 52 -5.50 5.93 -14.76
CA ALA A 52 -6.17 6.19 -16.03
C ALA A 52 -7.60 5.60 -16.08
N ASP A 53 -7.83 4.49 -15.37
CA ASP A 53 -9.13 3.83 -15.25
C ASP A 53 -10.01 4.39 -14.11
N GLY A 54 -9.59 5.50 -13.49
CA GLY A 54 -10.36 6.18 -12.46
C GLY A 54 -10.31 5.55 -11.07
N LEU A 55 -9.36 4.64 -10.79
CA LEU A 55 -9.19 4.05 -9.47
C LEU A 55 -8.36 4.97 -8.54
N PRO A 56 -8.67 5.09 -7.24
CA PRO A 56 -7.93 5.97 -6.33
C PRO A 56 -6.45 5.57 -6.18
N VAL A 57 -5.57 6.57 -6.10
CA VAL A 57 -4.13 6.40 -5.79
C VAL A 57 -3.83 7.08 -4.45
N GLY A 58 -3.11 6.37 -3.58
CA GLY A 58 -2.66 6.87 -2.28
C GLY A 58 -1.16 7.20 -2.26
N LEU A 59 -0.81 8.32 -1.65
CA LEU A 59 0.55 8.69 -1.27
C LEU A 59 0.77 8.35 0.21
N GLN A 60 1.78 7.54 0.49
CA GLN A 60 2.26 7.24 1.84
C GLN A 60 3.34 8.25 2.26
N ILE A 61 3.05 8.96 3.34
CA ILE A 61 3.93 9.91 4.00
C ILE A 61 4.42 9.25 5.29
N VAL A 62 5.74 9.16 5.46
CA VAL A 62 6.36 8.54 6.64
C VAL A 62 7.20 9.56 7.38
N GLY A 63 6.91 9.71 8.67
CA GLY A 63 7.63 10.61 9.56
C GLY A 63 8.74 9.90 10.35
N PRO A 64 9.62 10.68 11.00
CA PRO A 64 10.49 10.16 12.05
C PRO A 64 9.68 9.50 13.16
N ARG A 65 10.24 8.47 13.79
CA ARG A 65 9.59 7.78 14.91
C ARG A 65 9.28 8.78 16.04
N PHE A 66 8.05 8.73 16.56
CA PHE A 66 7.51 9.61 17.61
C PHE A 66 7.34 11.10 17.22
N ALA A 67 7.38 11.44 15.93
CA ALA A 67 7.23 12.81 15.43
C ALA A 67 5.83 13.09 14.85
N ASP A 68 4.80 12.51 15.47
CA ASP A 68 3.38 12.55 15.05
C ASP A 68 2.48 13.40 15.95
N LEU A 69 3.08 14.17 16.88
CA LEU A 69 2.42 15.14 17.75
C LEU A 69 2.43 16.56 17.17
#